data_AF-A0A7S2CVC1-F1
#
_entry.id   AF-A0A7S2CVC1-F1
#
_cell.length_a   1.000
_cell.length_b   1.000
_cell.length_c   1.000
_cell.angle_alpha   90.00
_cell.angle_beta   90.00
_cell.angle_gamma   90.00
#
_symmetry.space_group_name_H-M   'P 1'
#
loop_
_entity.id
_entity.type
_entity.pdbx_description
1 polymer ?
#
loop_
_entity_poly.entity_id
_entity_poly.type
_entity_poly.pdbx_seq_one_letter_code
_entity_poly.pdbx_strand_id
1 'polypeptide(L)'
;GQMGFKRDLSEAEIFEQAARFAAELQAKGDRLSNVVFMGMGEPFRNYDAVLGAARRIMSDLGIGARHITISTVGVVPNIQRFAEEGLEIKLAISLHEADDAKRSAIMPVNRKHQLPELLAACRQYVERSGRR
;
A
#
# COMPACT_ATOMS: atom_id res chain seq x y z
N GLY A 1 -10.76 12.18 -0.75
CA GLY A 1 -11.32 12.61 0.55
C GLY A 1 -11.63 14.09 0.51
N GLN A 2 -12.64 14.53 1.25
CA GLN A 2 -13.12 15.93 1.22
C GLN A 2 -12.12 16.94 1.83
N MET A 3 -11.21 16.48 2.70
CA MET A 3 -10.24 17.33 3.40
C MET A 3 -9.07 17.84 2.53
N GLY A 4 -8.97 17.41 1.26
CA GLY A 4 -7.86 17.77 0.38
C GLY A 4 -6.51 17.15 0.77
N PHE A 5 -5.50 17.35 -0.08
CA PHE A 5 -4.11 16.98 0.23
C PHE A 5 -3.44 18.12 0.99
N LYS A 6 -2.65 17.79 2.02
CA LYS A 6 -1.86 18.76 2.79
C LYS A 6 -0.36 18.56 2.60
N ARG A 7 0.14 17.42 3.08
CA ARG A 7 1.52 16.98 2.91
C ARG A 7 1.58 15.46 3.00
N ASP A 8 2.69 14.91 2.54
CA ASP A 8 3.05 13.53 2.81
C ASP A 8 3.56 13.38 4.25
N LEU A 9 3.36 12.18 4.79
CA LEU A 9 3.99 11.77 6.04
C LEU A 9 5.42 11.29 5.73
N SER A 10 6.35 11.61 6.61
CA SER A 10 7.68 11.02 6.57
C SER A 10 7.64 9.52 6.91
N GLU A 11 8.71 8.80 6.54
CA GLU A 11 8.89 7.40 6.89
C GLU A 11 8.73 7.17 8.40
N ALA A 12 9.31 8.06 9.22
CA ALA A 12 9.24 7.98 10.67
C ALA A 12 7.81 8.15 11.21
N GLU A 13 7.04 9.11 10.67
CA GLU A 13 5.64 9.34 11.06
C GLU A 13 4.73 8.16 10.69
N ILE A 14 5.04 7.45 9.60
CA ILE A 14 4.31 6.24 9.20
C ILE A 14 4.69 5.08 10.14
N PHE A 15 5.99 4.87 10.36
CA PHE A 15 6.50 3.80 11.23
C PHE A 15 6.03 3.94 12.68
N GLU A 16 6.04 5.16 13.24
CA GLU A 16 5.64 5.42 14.62
C GLU A 16 4.21 4.94 14.92
N GLN A 17 3.29 5.01 13.95
CA GLN A 17 1.94 4.50 14.13
C GLN A 17 1.96 2.99 14.44
N ALA A 18 2.70 2.21 13.65
CA ALA A 18 2.83 0.77 13.88
C ALA A 18 3.59 0.46 15.17
N ALA A 19 4.70 1.17 15.42
CA ALA A 19 5.53 0.96 16.61
C ALA A 19 4.76 1.25 17.91
N ARG A 20 3.96 2.31 17.93
CA ARG A 20 3.11 2.65 19.08
C ARG A 20 2.10 1.54 19.38
N PHE A 21 1.36 1.07 18.39
CA PHE A 21 0.40 -0.03 18.59
C PHE A 21 1.08 -1.35 18.95
N ALA A 22 2.27 -1.63 18.40
CA ALA A 22 3.06 -2.80 18.78
C ALA A 22 3.43 -2.76 20.28
N ALA A 23 3.90 -1.62 20.79
CA ALA A 23 4.21 -1.45 22.21
C ALA A 23 2.96 -1.56 23.11
N GLU A 24 1.85 -0.96 22.70
CA GLU A 24 0.58 -1.03 23.45
C GLU A 24 0.02 -2.47 23.52
N LEU A 25 0.16 -3.26 22.45
CA LEU A 25 -0.24 -4.68 22.42
C LEU A 25 0.70 -5.54 23.26
N GLN A 26 2.01 -5.31 23.16
CA GLN A 26 3.00 -6.04 23.97
C GLN A 26 2.75 -5.87 25.47
N ALA A 27 2.41 -4.66 25.92
CA ALA A 27 2.07 -4.38 27.31
C ALA A 27 0.83 -5.16 27.81
N LYS A 28 -0.01 -5.63 26.89
CA LYS A 28 -1.21 -6.45 27.16
C LYS A 28 -0.97 -7.95 26.95
N GLY A 29 0.27 -8.36 26.67
CA GLY A 29 0.60 -9.75 26.35
C GLY A 29 0.17 -10.21 24.96
N ASP A 30 -0.10 -9.26 24.05
CA ASP A 30 -0.46 -9.53 22.65
C ASP A 30 0.63 -9.01 21.69
N ARG A 31 0.51 -9.23 20.38
CA ARG A 31 1.47 -8.78 19.37
C ARG A 31 0.79 -8.19 18.14
N LEU A 32 1.41 -7.17 17.55
CA LEU A 32 1.01 -6.67 16.24
C LEU A 32 1.21 -7.76 15.20
N SER A 33 0.11 -8.25 14.63
CA SER A 33 0.13 -9.44 13.76
C SER A 33 0.09 -9.11 12.27
N ASN A 34 -0.52 -7.99 11.88
CA ASN A 34 -0.65 -7.55 10.50
C ASN A 34 -0.70 -6.03 10.42
N VAL A 35 -0.18 -5.46 9.33
CA VAL A 35 -0.23 -4.02 9.04
C VAL A 35 -0.80 -3.81 7.64
N VAL A 36 -1.79 -2.93 7.54
CA VAL A 36 -2.47 -2.63 6.28
C VAL A 36 -2.42 -1.13 6.02
N PHE A 37 -1.78 -0.72 4.93
CA PHE A 37 -1.71 0.67 4.49
C PHE A 37 -3.01 1.06 3.77
N MET A 38 -4.08 1.24 4.55
CA MET A 38 -5.43 1.66 4.11
C MET A 38 -5.97 2.84 4.91
N GLY A 39 -5.08 3.60 5.56
CA GLY A 39 -5.42 4.83 6.27
C GLY A 39 -5.68 6.01 5.31
N MET A 40 -5.39 7.21 5.79
CA MET A 40 -5.52 8.42 4.97
C MET A 40 -4.39 8.53 3.94
N GLY A 41 -4.75 8.89 2.70
CA GLY A 41 -3.80 9.14 1.62
C GLY A 41 -3.75 8.02 0.58
N GLU A 42 -2.87 8.18 -0.40
CA GLU A 42 -2.59 7.16 -1.43
C GLU A 42 -1.14 6.69 -1.25
N PRO A 43 -0.90 5.48 -0.72
CA PRO A 43 0.44 5.01 -0.39
C PRO A 43 1.45 5.11 -1.54
N PHE A 44 1.04 4.81 -2.77
CA PHE A 44 1.95 4.90 -3.91
C PHE A 44 2.22 6.33 -4.38
N ARG A 45 1.54 7.36 -3.87
CA ARG A 45 2.00 8.75 -4.07
C ARG A 45 3.12 9.15 -3.13
N ASN A 46 3.26 8.46 -2.01
CA ASN A 46 4.32 8.65 -1.03
C ASN A 46 5.23 7.41 -0.95
N TYR A 47 5.67 6.95 -2.12
CA TYR A 47 6.23 5.62 -2.31
C TYR A 47 7.42 5.31 -1.40
N ASP A 48 8.43 6.19 -1.39
CA ASP A 48 9.69 5.93 -0.70
C ASP A 48 9.49 5.88 0.82
N ALA A 49 8.69 6.80 1.38
CA ALA A 49 8.39 6.82 2.81
C ALA A 49 7.54 5.62 3.24
N VAL A 50 6.56 5.20 2.43
CA VAL A 50 5.75 4.01 2.69
C VAL A 50 6.61 2.75 2.67
N LEU A 51 7.46 2.60 1.66
CA LEU A 51 8.30 1.43 1.52
C LEU A 51 9.38 1.38 2.61
N GLY A 52 9.99 2.51 2.96
CA GLY A 52 10.90 2.63 4.09
C GLY A 52 10.23 2.21 5.40
N ALA A 53 9.01 2.70 5.65
CA ALA A 53 8.26 2.34 6.86
C ALA A 53 7.89 0.85 6.87
N ALA A 54 7.48 0.28 5.73
CA ALA A 54 7.22 -1.15 5.62
C ALA A 54 8.48 -1.98 5.89
N ARG A 55 9.65 -1.56 5.38
CA ARG A 55 10.94 -2.21 5.67
C ARG A 55 11.29 -2.14 7.16
N ARG A 56 11.09 -1.01 7.80
CA ARG A 56 11.28 -0.85 9.25
C ARG A 56 10.31 -1.67 10.08
N ILE A 57 9.05 -1.77 9.67
CA ILE A 57 8.08 -2.67 10.32
C ILE A 57 8.57 -4.11 10.28
N MET A 58 9.20 -4.55 9.17
CA MET A 58 9.78 -5.88 9.07
C MET A 58 11.03 -6.04 9.96
N SER A 59 11.98 -5.10 9.90
CA SER A 59 13.25 -5.22 10.62
C SER A 59 13.15 -4.95 12.12
N ASP A 60 12.39 -3.92 12.50
CA ASP A 60 12.40 -3.38 13.87
C ASP A 60 11.30 -4.02 14.72
N LEU A 61 10.15 -4.39 14.12
CA LEU A 61 9.01 -5.01 14.82
C LEU A 61 8.89 -6.52 14.56
N GLY A 62 9.72 -7.09 13.68
CA GLY A 62 9.73 -8.52 13.38
C GLY A 62 8.48 -9.03 12.63
N ILE A 63 7.75 -8.14 11.96
CA ILE A 63 6.54 -8.51 11.20
C ILE A 63 6.95 -9.01 9.82
N GLY A 64 6.71 -10.28 9.51
CA GLY A 64 7.03 -10.83 8.20
C GLY A 64 6.27 -10.13 7.06
N ALA A 65 6.91 -9.93 5.90
CA ALA A 65 6.37 -9.23 4.74
C ALA A 65 4.94 -9.65 4.34
N ARG A 66 4.62 -10.94 4.47
CA ARG A 66 3.31 -11.53 4.13
C ARG A 66 2.15 -11.03 5.02
N HIS A 67 2.48 -10.40 6.14
CA HIS A 67 1.55 -9.77 7.07
C HIS A 67 1.39 -8.27 6.82
N ILE A 68 2.05 -7.74 5.80
CA ILE A 68 1.96 -6.36 5.38
C ILE A 68 1.17 -6.31 4.07
N THR A 69 0.22 -5.38 3.98
CA THR A 69 -0.55 -5.11 2.77
C THR A 69 -0.47 -3.64 2.42
N ILE A 70 -0.05 -3.32 1.19
CA ILE A 70 -0.09 -1.96 0.65
C ILE A 70 -1.27 -1.85 -0.32
N SER A 71 -2.19 -0.92 -0.05
CA SER A 71 -3.31 -0.63 -0.94
C SER A 71 -3.00 0.55 -1.86
N THR A 72 -3.49 0.50 -3.09
CA THR A 72 -3.43 1.63 -4.02
C THR A 72 -4.72 1.80 -4.81
N VAL A 73 -5.02 3.04 -5.17
CA VAL A 73 -6.06 3.40 -6.15
C VAL A 73 -5.67 3.11 -7.60
N GLY A 74 -4.47 2.57 -7.85
CA GLY A 74 -4.03 2.15 -9.18
C GLY A 74 -3.03 3.10 -9.82
N VAL A 75 -1.98 3.50 -9.08
CA VAL A 75 -0.85 4.25 -9.64
C VAL A 75 0.08 3.29 -10.38
N VAL A 76 -0.21 3.04 -11.67
CA VAL A 76 0.44 1.97 -12.46
C VAL A 76 1.97 1.99 -12.42
N PRO A 77 2.67 3.11 -12.67
CA PRO A 77 4.13 3.13 -12.65
C PRO A 77 4.72 2.65 -11.31
N ASN A 78 4.01 2.92 -10.21
CA ASN A 78 4.46 2.53 -8.88
C ASN A 78 4.07 1.09 -8.51
N ILE A 79 3.00 0.53 -9.10
CA ILE A 79 2.75 -0.92 -9.06
C ILE A 79 3.90 -1.66 -9.75
N GLN A 80 4.33 -1.18 -10.91
CA GLN A 80 5.43 -1.78 -11.68
C GLN A 80 6.75 -1.69 -10.90
N ARG A 81 7.10 -0.50 -10.39
CA ARG A 81 8.25 -0.30 -9.51
C ARG A 81 8.19 -1.25 -8.30
N PHE A 82 7.04 -1.37 -7.65
CA PHE A 82 6.85 -2.26 -6.51
C PHE A 82 7.02 -3.75 -6.85
N ALA A 83 6.65 -4.16 -8.06
CA ALA A 83 6.89 -5.51 -8.53
C ALA A 83 8.38 -5.85 -8.68
N GLU A 84 9.25 -4.84 -8.84
CA GLU A 84 10.71 -4.99 -8.97
C GLU A 84 11.42 -5.07 -7.61
N GLU A 85 10.77 -4.66 -6.52
CA GLU A 85 11.36 -4.67 -5.18
C GLU A 85 11.61 -6.10 -4.63
N GLY A 86 10.99 -7.13 -5.23
CA GLY A 86 11.13 -8.53 -4.82
C GLY A 86 10.60 -8.83 -3.41
N LEU A 87 9.81 -7.92 -2.83
CA LEU A 87 9.26 -8.06 -1.49
C LEU A 87 8.03 -8.96 -1.49
N GLU A 88 7.91 -9.81 -0.48
CA GLU A 88 6.75 -10.68 -0.27
C GLU A 88 5.55 -9.96 0.38
N ILE A 89 5.43 -8.65 0.19
CA ILE A 89 4.32 -7.82 0.70
C ILE A 89 3.07 -8.07 -0.15
N LYS A 90 1.86 -7.87 0.39
CA LYS A 90 0.61 -7.99 -0.37
C LYS A 90 0.26 -6.67 -1.05
N LEU A 91 -0.20 -6.74 -2.30
CA LEU A 91 -0.74 -5.60 -3.03
C LEU A 91 -2.28 -5.68 -3.03
N ALA A 92 -2.94 -4.63 -2.55
CA ALA A 92 -4.39 -4.49 -2.64
C ALA A 92 -4.77 -3.37 -3.63
N ILE A 93 -5.79 -3.62 -4.45
CA ILE A 93 -6.27 -2.64 -5.44
C ILE A 93 -7.65 -2.13 -5.04
N SER A 94 -7.75 -0.83 -4.85
CA SER A 94 -9.03 -0.15 -4.62
C SER A 94 -9.74 0.07 -5.95
N LEU A 95 -10.44 -0.96 -6.44
CA LEU A 95 -11.05 -0.97 -7.78
C LEU A 95 -12.31 -0.11 -7.88
N HIS A 96 -13.24 -0.27 -6.94
CA HIS A 96 -14.58 0.32 -6.85
C HIS A 96 -15.55 0.01 -8.01
N GLU A 97 -15.10 0.00 -9.26
CA GLU A 97 -15.93 -0.23 -10.46
C GLU A 97 -15.15 -1.04 -11.50
N ALA A 98 -15.83 -1.96 -12.20
CA ALA A 98 -15.25 -2.84 -13.23
C ALA A 98 -15.47 -2.32 -14.67
N ASP A 99 -15.95 -1.09 -14.81
CA ASP A 99 -16.16 -0.39 -16.08
C ASP A 99 -15.41 0.95 -16.07
N ASP A 100 -14.65 1.26 -17.12
CA ASP A 100 -13.80 2.44 -17.17
C ASP A 100 -14.60 3.75 -17.10
N ALA A 101 -15.79 3.81 -17.70
CA ALA A 101 -16.61 5.02 -17.68
C ALA A 101 -17.13 5.29 -16.26
N LYS A 102 -17.68 4.25 -15.60
CA LYS A 102 -18.14 4.35 -14.21
C LYS A 102 -16.98 4.64 -13.26
N ARG A 103 -15.86 3.92 -13.40
CA ARG A 103 -14.67 4.13 -12.56
C ARG A 103 -14.11 5.54 -12.70
N SER A 104 -14.08 6.11 -13.91
CA SER A 104 -13.61 7.48 -14.15
C SER A 104 -14.51 8.56 -13.55
N ALA A 105 -15.79 8.25 -13.29
CA ALA A 105 -16.72 9.15 -12.63
C ALA A 105 -16.42 9.29 -11.14
N ILE A 106 -16.02 8.21 -10.47
CA ILE A 106 -15.76 8.18 -9.03
C ILE A 106 -14.27 8.28 -8.66
N MET A 107 -13.38 7.83 -9.54
CA MET A 107 -11.94 7.72 -9.31
C MET A 107 -11.17 8.42 -10.43
N PRO A 108 -10.80 9.71 -10.26
CA PRO A 108 -10.09 10.48 -11.29
C PRO A 108 -8.78 9.84 -11.79
N VAL A 109 -8.12 9.02 -10.96
CA VAL A 109 -6.93 8.25 -11.35
C VAL A 109 -7.17 7.35 -12.56
N ASN A 110 -8.39 6.84 -12.75
CA ASN A 110 -8.73 5.95 -13.87
C ASN A 110 -8.61 6.64 -15.24
N ARG A 111 -8.75 7.97 -15.28
CA ARG A 111 -8.56 8.75 -16.52
C ARG A 111 -7.10 8.70 -16.99
N LYS A 112 -6.16 8.49 -16.08
CA LYS A 112 -4.73 8.32 -16.38
C LYS A 112 -4.35 6.85 -16.54
N HIS A 113 -4.95 5.98 -15.73
CA HIS A 113 -4.66 4.54 -15.69
C HIS A 113 -5.95 3.73 -15.75
N GLN A 114 -6.36 3.40 -16.98
CA GLN A 114 -7.58 2.64 -17.24
C GLN A 114 -7.45 1.18 -16.80
N LEU A 115 -8.59 0.49 -16.68
CA LEU A 115 -8.64 -0.89 -16.18
C LEU A 115 -7.71 -1.87 -16.91
N PRO A 116 -7.60 -1.87 -18.27
CA PRO A 116 -6.71 -2.80 -18.95
C PRO A 116 -5.24 -2.64 -18.55
N GLU A 117 -4.78 -1.38 -18.42
CA GLU A 117 -3.41 -1.04 -18.01
C GLU A 117 -3.17 -1.42 -16.55
N LEU A 118 -4.12 -1.08 -15.67
CA LEU A 118 -4.07 -1.43 -14.26
C LEU A 118 -3.98 -2.95 -14.06
N LEU A 119 -4.85 -3.71 -14.73
CA LEU A 119 -4.87 -5.17 -14.64
C LEU A 119 -3.58 -5.78 -15.20
N ALA A 120 -2.97 -5.19 -16.23
CA ALA A 120 -1.68 -5.63 -16.74
C ALA A 120 -0.56 -5.44 -15.70
N ALA A 121 -0.53 -4.30 -15.00
CA ALA A 121 0.43 -4.05 -13.93
C ALA A 121 0.23 -5.01 -12.74
N CYS A 122 -1.02 -5.30 -12.38
CA CYS A 122 -1.33 -6.30 -11.35
C CYS A 122 -0.86 -7.71 -11.75
N ARG A 123 -1.07 -8.13 -13.01
CA ARG A 123 -0.55 -9.41 -13.50
C ARG A 123 0.97 -9.49 -13.41
N GLN A 124 1.66 -8.42 -13.82
CA GLN A 124 3.11 -8.34 -13.69
C GLN A 124 3.57 -8.46 -12.23
N TYR A 125 2.85 -7.82 -11.30
CA TYR A 125 3.12 -7.97 -9.88
C TYR A 125 2.99 -9.42 -9.41
N VAL A 126 1.89 -10.09 -9.78
CA VAL A 126 1.63 -11.50 -9.45
C VAL A 126 2.72 -12.41 -10.03
N GLU A 127 3.11 -12.20 -11.28
CA GLU A 127 4.13 -12.99 -11.97
C GLU A 127 5.51 -12.86 -11.32
N ARG A 128 5.91 -11.64 -10.92
CA ARG A 128 7.22 -11.40 -10.30
C ARG A 128 7.29 -11.84 -8.84
N SER A 129 6.22 -11.63 -8.08
CA SER A 129 6.20 -11.86 -6.63
C SER A 129 5.65 -13.24 -6.23
N GLY A 130 4.94 -13.92 -7.13
CA GLY A 130 4.16 -15.12 -6.80
C GLY A 130 3.00 -14.85 -5.83
N ARG A 131 2.59 -13.58 -5.66
CA ARG A 131 1.56 -13.16 -4.69
C ARG A 131 0.23 -12.84 -5.37
N ARG A 132 -0.85 -12.87 -4.58
CA ARG A 132 -2.23 -12.55 -4.96
C ARG A 132 -2.81 -11.54 -3.98
#